data_AF-A0A8K0IBN5-F1
#
_entry.id   AF-A0A8K0IBN5-F1
#
_cell.length_a   1.000
_cell.length_b   1.000
_cell.length_c   1.000
_cell.angle_alpha   90.00
_cell.angle_beta   90.00
_cell.angle_gamma   90.00
#
_symmetry.space_group_name_H-M   'P 1'
#
loop_
_entity.id
_entity.type
_entity.pdbx_description
1 polymer ?
#
loop_
_entity_poly.entity_id
_entity_poly.type
_entity_poly.pdbx_seq_one_letter_code
_entity_poly.pdbx_strand_id
1 'polypeptide(L)'
;MNDGTYRGGAQAFKLDTLLKLADVKGTDGKTTLLHFVVQEIIRSEGVRAVRLAREQSGSISSVNLDDFIDDANQDSEDHFRKLGLKVVSGLGEELENVKKAAGLDADALTSTVASLGHKLLKTKEFLNACMKSMEEESGFHRSLKYFVEQAEADVTFLLEEEKRIRLLVKSTVDYFHGSAGKDEGLRLFVIVRDFLGMVDKACKEVRELPKKVTKTPIKETATSSPVRDPRPDPRQLLFPAIKDRRVDSSSSDDES
;
A
#
# COMPACT_ATOMS: atom_id res chain seq x y z
N MET A 1 -11.23 -12.38 -15.12
CA MET A 1 -10.08 -12.04 -16.01
C MET A 1 -9.21 -13.24 -16.38
N ASN A 2 -8.88 -14.18 -15.47
CA ASN A 2 -8.03 -15.36 -15.79
C ASN A 2 -8.79 -16.69 -15.71
N ASP A 3 -10.12 -16.66 -15.81
CA ASP A 3 -10.96 -17.83 -15.54
C ASP A 3 -10.72 -18.91 -16.60
N GLY A 4 -10.62 -20.16 -16.17
CA GLY A 4 -10.29 -21.28 -17.05
C GLY A 4 -8.82 -21.34 -17.52
N THR A 5 -7.95 -20.41 -17.08
CA THR A 5 -6.51 -20.48 -17.33
C THR A 5 -5.75 -21.08 -16.15
N TYR A 6 -4.51 -21.52 -16.35
CA TYR A 6 -3.61 -21.95 -15.26
C TYR A 6 -3.29 -20.84 -14.24
N ARG A 7 -3.66 -19.58 -14.54
CA ARG A 7 -3.57 -18.42 -13.63
C ARG A 7 -4.92 -18.02 -13.03
N GLY A 8 -5.97 -18.79 -13.28
CA GLY A 8 -7.31 -18.61 -12.71
C GLY A 8 -7.44 -19.29 -11.35
N GLY A 9 -8.43 -18.87 -10.55
CA GLY A 9 -8.70 -19.48 -9.23
C GLY A 9 -7.58 -19.29 -8.20
N ALA A 10 -6.65 -18.37 -8.43
CA ALA A 10 -5.55 -18.10 -7.51
C ALA A 10 -6.08 -17.51 -6.19
N GLN A 11 -5.68 -18.12 -5.07
CA GLN A 11 -6.01 -17.64 -3.72
C GLN A 11 -5.06 -16.52 -3.26
N ALA A 12 -3.89 -16.40 -3.88
CA ALA A 12 -2.89 -15.38 -3.58
C ALA A 12 -2.04 -15.08 -4.83
N PHE A 13 -1.34 -13.95 -4.80
CA PHE A 13 -0.37 -13.57 -5.82
C PHE A 13 0.85 -12.90 -5.17
N LYS A 14 2.01 -12.96 -5.83
CA LYS A 14 3.24 -12.31 -5.36
C LYS A 14 3.12 -10.80 -5.45
N LEU A 15 3.69 -10.08 -4.49
CA LEU A 15 3.56 -8.62 -4.41
C LEU A 15 4.17 -7.89 -5.62
N ASP A 16 5.22 -8.45 -6.24
CA ASP A 16 5.78 -7.95 -7.51
C ASP A 16 4.73 -7.83 -8.64
N THR A 17 3.64 -8.60 -8.55
CA THR A 17 2.55 -8.57 -9.55
C THR A 17 1.79 -7.26 -9.51
N LEU A 18 1.81 -6.52 -8.38
CA LEU A 18 1.20 -5.20 -8.28
C LEU A 18 1.80 -4.21 -9.28
N LEU A 19 3.11 -4.31 -9.53
CA LEU A 19 3.81 -3.45 -10.50
C LEU A 19 3.38 -3.71 -11.95
N LYS A 20 2.72 -4.83 -12.23
CA LYS A 20 2.26 -5.22 -13.57
C LYS A 20 0.83 -4.78 -13.86
N LEU A 21 0.12 -4.21 -12.87
CA LEU A 21 -1.27 -3.76 -13.06
C LEU A 21 -1.38 -2.62 -14.08
N ALA A 22 -0.31 -1.84 -14.28
CA ALA A 22 -0.27 -0.81 -15.33
C ALA A 22 0.00 -1.37 -16.73
N ASP A 23 0.50 -2.60 -16.86
CA ASP A 23 0.83 -3.21 -18.15
C ASP A 23 -0.41 -3.80 -18.83
N VAL A 24 -1.42 -4.18 -18.04
CA VAL A 24 -2.68 -4.73 -18.54
C VAL A 24 -3.59 -3.58 -18.95
N LYS A 25 -3.83 -3.44 -20.25
CA LYS A 25 -4.68 -2.40 -20.82
C LYS A 25 -6.07 -2.92 -21.18
N GLY A 26 -7.07 -2.07 -21.06
CA GLY A 26 -8.43 -2.33 -21.51
C GLY A 26 -8.55 -2.28 -23.03
N THR A 27 -9.76 -2.52 -23.52
CA THR A 27 -10.11 -2.50 -24.95
C THR A 27 -9.82 -1.16 -25.64
N ASP A 28 -9.78 -0.07 -24.88
CA ASP A 28 -9.45 1.27 -25.37
C ASP A 28 -7.94 1.50 -25.60
N GLY A 29 -7.09 0.58 -25.15
CA GLY A 29 -5.62 0.68 -25.22
C GLY A 29 -5.01 1.81 -24.38
N LYS A 30 -5.82 2.54 -23.61
CA LYS A 30 -5.44 3.74 -22.85
C LYS A 30 -5.58 3.50 -21.35
N THR A 31 -6.71 2.94 -20.93
CA THR A 31 -7.00 2.71 -19.51
C THR A 31 -6.37 1.39 -19.07
N THR A 32 -5.56 1.43 -18.01
CA THR A 32 -4.92 0.23 -17.46
C THR A 32 -5.79 -0.42 -16.39
N LEU A 33 -5.50 -1.67 -16.03
CA LEU A 33 -6.17 -2.36 -14.95
C LEU A 33 -5.97 -1.63 -13.61
N LEU A 34 -4.79 -1.04 -13.40
CA LEU A 34 -4.53 -0.18 -12.24
C LEU A 34 -5.52 1.00 -12.17
N HIS A 35 -5.78 1.69 -13.28
CA HIS A 35 -6.75 2.79 -13.31
C HIS A 35 -8.15 2.34 -12.93
N PHE A 36 -8.57 1.19 -13.46
CA PHE A 36 -9.87 0.61 -13.14
C PHE A 36 -9.98 0.27 -11.65
N VAL A 37 -8.96 -0.39 -11.09
CA VAL A 37 -8.91 -0.74 -9.66
C VAL A 37 -8.97 0.52 -8.79
N VAL A 38 -8.17 1.54 -9.11
CA VAL A 38 -8.17 2.82 -8.38
C VAL A 38 -9.54 3.49 -8.44
N GLN A 39 -10.19 3.53 -9.61
CA GLN A 39 -11.55 4.09 -9.73
C GLN A 39 -12.59 3.31 -8.90
N GLU A 40 -12.49 1.98 -8.87
CA GLU A 40 -13.44 1.16 -8.12
C GLU A 40 -13.24 1.29 -6.60
N ILE A 41 -12.00 1.43 -6.13
CA ILE A 41 -11.69 1.73 -4.73
C ILE A 41 -12.21 3.13 -4.38
N ILE A 42 -11.94 4.16 -5.20
CA ILE A 42 -12.47 5.51 -4.98
C ILE A 42 -14.00 5.48 -4.81
N ARG A 43 -14.70 4.69 -5.62
CA ARG A 43 -16.15 4.55 -5.53
C ARG A 43 -16.58 3.90 -4.20
N SER A 44 -16.01 2.75 -3.86
CA SER A 44 -16.40 2.01 -2.63
C SER A 44 -16.02 2.79 -1.37
N GLU A 45 -14.85 3.41 -1.34
CA GLU A 45 -14.36 4.27 -0.26
C GLU A 45 -15.23 5.52 -0.09
N GLY A 46 -15.65 6.15 -1.19
CA GLY A 46 -16.56 7.30 -1.16
C GLY A 46 -17.88 6.96 -0.48
N VAL A 47 -18.50 5.83 -0.85
CA VAL A 47 -19.74 5.35 -0.23
C VAL A 47 -19.53 5.03 1.25
N ARG A 48 -18.44 4.32 1.60
CA ARG A 48 -18.14 3.96 2.99
C ARG A 48 -17.94 5.19 3.87
N ALA A 49 -17.19 6.18 3.38
CA ALA A 49 -16.89 7.37 4.17
C ALA A 49 -18.13 8.24 4.43
N VAL A 50 -19.12 8.27 3.52
CA VAL A 50 -20.40 8.92 3.79
C VAL A 50 -21.25 8.15 4.80
N ARG A 51 -21.28 6.81 4.74
CA ARG A 51 -21.96 5.99 5.76
C ARG A 51 -21.43 6.32 7.15
N LEU A 52 -20.10 6.34 7.31
CA LEU A 52 -19.44 6.69 8.57
C LEU A 52 -19.78 8.12 9.03
N ALA A 53 -19.81 9.10 8.13
CA ALA A 53 -20.18 10.47 8.47
C ALA A 53 -21.65 10.60 8.92
N ARG A 54 -22.55 9.80 8.35
CA ARG A 54 -23.98 9.78 8.69
C ARG A 54 -24.26 9.11 10.04
N GLU A 55 -23.55 8.02 10.32
CA GLU A 55 -23.57 7.33 11.61
C GLU A 55 -23.08 8.25 12.73
N GLN A 56 -21.98 8.99 12.50
CA GLN A 56 -21.46 9.98 13.45
C GLN A 56 -22.38 11.18 13.67
N SER A 57 -23.22 11.51 12.68
CA SER A 57 -24.20 12.60 12.77
C SER A 57 -25.55 12.16 13.38
N GLY A 58 -25.66 10.91 13.86
CA GLY A 58 -26.88 10.40 14.50
C GLY A 58 -28.10 10.23 13.57
N SER A 59 -27.90 10.28 12.25
CA SER A 59 -28.99 10.17 11.27
C SER A 59 -29.27 8.70 10.93
N ILE A 60 -30.02 8.02 11.80
CA ILE A 60 -30.55 6.67 11.58
C ILE A 60 -31.81 6.71 10.70
N SER A 61 -31.67 6.79 9.37
CA SER A 61 -32.77 6.35 8.49
C SER A 61 -32.35 5.08 7.77
N SER A 62 -33.07 4.00 8.05
CA SER A 62 -32.88 2.63 7.56
C SER A 62 -33.33 2.43 6.12
N VAL A 63 -33.03 3.39 5.25
CA VAL A 63 -33.42 3.31 3.83
C VAL A 63 -32.32 2.56 3.06
N ASN A 64 -32.74 1.49 2.38
CA ASN A 64 -31.88 0.63 1.58
C ASN A 64 -31.12 1.44 0.52
N LEU A 65 -29.80 1.25 0.44
CA LEU A 65 -28.89 2.04 -0.41
C LEU A 65 -29.18 1.88 -1.91
N ASP A 66 -29.84 0.79 -2.31
CA ASP A 66 -30.08 0.46 -3.71
C ASP A 66 -30.96 1.48 -4.44
N ASP A 67 -31.85 2.18 -3.69
CA ASP A 67 -32.74 3.20 -4.26
C ASP A 67 -32.04 4.56 -4.54
N PHE A 68 -30.81 4.78 -4.07
CA PHE A 68 -30.08 6.05 -4.26
C PHE A 68 -29.08 6.05 -5.43
N ILE A 69 -28.85 4.91 -6.08
CA ILE A 69 -28.02 4.88 -7.29
C ILE A 69 -28.78 5.49 -8.48
N ASP A 70 -30.11 5.47 -8.45
CA ASP A 70 -30.96 5.93 -9.55
C ASP A 70 -31.45 7.40 -9.43
N ASP A 71 -31.31 8.04 -8.25
CA ASP A 71 -31.72 9.44 -7.99
C ASP A 71 -30.58 10.31 -7.42
N ALA A 72 -29.36 10.12 -7.92
CA ALA A 72 -28.23 10.93 -7.52
C ALA A 72 -28.18 12.25 -8.30
N ASN A 73 -28.48 13.37 -7.63
CA ASN A 73 -28.05 14.69 -8.10
C ASN A 73 -26.52 14.68 -8.32
N GLN A 74 -26.02 15.32 -9.40
CA GLN A 74 -24.60 15.37 -9.76
C GLN A 74 -23.68 15.80 -8.60
N ASP A 75 -24.17 16.64 -7.69
CA ASP A 75 -23.44 17.12 -6.52
C ASP A 75 -23.10 16.01 -5.51
N SER A 76 -23.94 14.97 -5.43
CA SER A 76 -23.75 13.83 -4.52
C SER A 76 -22.67 12.87 -5.05
N GLU A 77 -22.71 12.53 -6.35
CA GLU A 77 -21.69 11.68 -7.00
C GLU A 77 -20.29 12.30 -6.97
N ASP A 78 -20.20 13.61 -7.25
CA ASP A 78 -18.94 14.34 -7.18
C ASP A 78 -18.38 14.39 -5.75
N HIS A 79 -19.26 14.48 -4.74
CA HIS A 79 -18.88 14.43 -3.33
C HIS A 79 -18.32 13.05 -2.92
N PHE A 80 -19.01 11.95 -3.26
CA PHE A 80 -18.51 10.59 -2.98
C PHE A 80 -17.15 10.35 -3.64
N ARG A 81 -17.02 10.74 -4.91
CA ARG A 81 -15.77 10.59 -5.66
C ARG A 81 -14.63 11.37 -5.03
N LYS A 82 -14.88 12.61 -4.59
CA LYS A 82 -13.86 13.44 -3.92
C LYS A 82 -13.41 12.82 -2.61
N LEU A 83 -14.34 12.28 -1.83
CA LEU A 83 -14.05 11.67 -0.54
C LEU A 83 -13.24 10.38 -0.69
N GLY A 84 -13.67 9.48 -1.60
CA GLY A 84 -12.91 8.26 -1.88
C GLY A 84 -11.54 8.55 -2.48
N LEU A 85 -11.42 9.55 -3.36
CA LEU A 85 -10.13 9.99 -3.89
C LEU A 85 -9.21 10.48 -2.78
N LYS A 86 -9.72 11.20 -1.78
CA LYS A 86 -8.94 11.63 -0.61
C LYS A 86 -8.36 10.43 0.14
N VAL A 87 -9.18 9.40 0.38
CA VAL A 87 -8.75 8.17 1.07
C VAL A 87 -7.64 7.48 0.29
N VAL A 88 -7.86 7.20 -1.01
CA VAL A 88 -6.87 6.48 -1.82
C VAL A 88 -5.57 7.27 -1.98
N SER A 89 -5.65 8.61 -2.11
CA SER A 89 -4.45 9.45 -2.15
C SER A 89 -3.70 9.55 -0.82
N GLY A 90 -4.35 9.25 0.31
CA GLY A 90 -3.74 9.25 1.64
C GLY A 90 -2.90 8.01 1.94
N LEU A 91 -3.08 6.92 1.18
CA LEU A 91 -2.35 5.66 1.39
C LEU A 91 -0.83 5.84 1.34
N GLY A 92 -0.37 6.77 0.49
CA GLY A 92 1.05 7.11 0.38
C GLY A 92 1.64 7.78 1.62
N GLU A 93 0.82 8.42 2.46
CA GLU A 93 1.20 9.05 3.73
C GLU A 93 1.16 8.02 4.88
N GLU A 94 0.14 7.17 4.92
CA GLU A 94 0.04 6.07 5.90
C GLU A 94 1.22 5.10 5.82
N LEU A 95 1.79 4.93 4.62
CA LEU A 95 2.95 4.10 4.36
C LEU A 95 4.25 4.90 4.14
N GLU A 96 4.39 6.09 4.74
CA GLU A 96 5.60 6.91 4.58
C GLU A 96 6.87 6.18 5.04
N ASN A 97 6.80 5.43 6.14
CA ASN A 97 7.95 4.67 6.66
C ASN A 97 8.39 3.56 5.70
N VAL A 98 7.49 2.99 4.89
CA VAL A 98 7.83 2.04 3.83
C VAL A 98 8.67 2.73 2.75
N LYS A 99 8.29 3.95 2.36
CA LYS A 99 9.07 4.74 1.38
C LYS A 99 10.47 5.05 1.89
N LYS A 100 10.61 5.37 3.19
CA LYS A 100 11.92 5.57 3.85
C LYS A 100 12.74 4.29 3.90
N ALA A 101 12.13 3.17 4.32
CA ALA A 101 12.79 1.87 4.40
C ALA A 101 13.29 1.37 3.03
N ALA A 102 12.52 1.63 1.97
CA ALA A 102 12.90 1.29 0.60
C ALA A 102 14.16 2.04 0.08
N GLY A 103 14.58 3.10 0.75
CA GLY A 103 15.81 3.85 0.45
C GLY A 103 17.02 3.44 1.29
N LEU A 104 16.87 2.49 2.22
CA LEU A 104 17.97 2.04 3.08
C LEU A 104 18.80 0.96 2.38
N ASP A 105 20.11 1.00 2.63
CA ASP A 105 21.03 -0.07 2.26
C ASP A 105 21.26 -0.99 3.47
N ALA A 106 20.57 -2.12 3.47
CA ALA A 106 20.65 -3.11 4.56
C ALA A 106 22.05 -3.74 4.65
N ASP A 107 22.71 -3.97 3.52
CA ASP A 107 24.02 -4.61 3.48
C ASP A 107 25.10 -3.66 4.00
N ALA A 108 25.03 -2.37 3.62
CA ALA A 108 25.92 -1.34 4.17
C ALA A 108 25.71 -1.15 5.67
N LEU A 109 24.46 -1.16 6.16
CA LEU A 109 24.16 -1.08 7.60
C LEU A 109 24.77 -2.28 8.34
N THR A 110 24.51 -3.50 7.85
CA THR A 110 25.04 -4.75 8.40
C THR A 110 26.57 -4.71 8.49
N SER A 111 27.23 -4.34 7.39
CA SER A 111 28.69 -4.26 7.31
C SER A 111 29.24 -3.21 8.25
N THR A 112 28.56 -2.08 8.42
CA THR A 112 28.99 -1.00 9.31
C THR A 112 28.92 -1.42 10.77
N VAL A 113 27.81 -2.03 11.19
CA VAL A 113 27.63 -2.54 12.57
C VAL A 113 28.64 -3.64 12.88
N ALA A 114 28.84 -4.59 11.95
CA ALA A 114 29.86 -5.63 12.10
C ALA A 114 31.28 -5.06 12.18
N SER A 115 31.61 -4.07 11.34
CA SER A 115 32.91 -3.39 11.39
C SER A 115 33.12 -2.66 12.71
N LEU A 116 32.08 -2.07 13.29
CA LEU A 116 32.18 -1.36 14.57
C LEU A 116 32.47 -2.35 15.71
N GLY A 117 31.75 -3.49 15.73
CA GLY A 117 32.02 -4.61 16.63
C GLY A 117 33.48 -5.10 16.55
N HIS A 118 33.98 -5.34 15.34
CA HIS A 118 35.35 -5.80 15.12
C HIS A 118 36.41 -4.80 15.59
N LYS A 119 36.22 -3.51 15.29
CA LYS A 119 37.15 -2.45 15.72
C LYS A 119 37.16 -2.28 17.24
N LEU A 120 36.01 -2.39 17.88
CA LEU A 120 35.92 -2.38 19.34
C LEU A 120 36.66 -3.56 19.95
N LEU A 121 36.46 -4.77 19.42
CA LEU A 121 37.15 -5.97 19.88
C LEU A 121 38.68 -5.81 19.80
N LYS A 122 39.20 -5.35 18.66
CA LYS A 122 40.64 -5.05 18.51
C LYS A 122 41.15 -4.01 19.51
N THR A 123 40.34 -2.99 19.80
CA THR A 123 40.70 -1.94 20.75
C THR A 123 40.76 -2.50 22.18
N LYS A 124 39.80 -3.37 22.54
CA LYS A 124 39.75 -4.07 23.82
C LYS A 124 40.92 -5.05 23.97
N GLU A 125 41.29 -5.76 22.91
CA GLU A 125 42.48 -6.63 22.88
C GLU A 125 43.76 -5.83 23.10
N PHE A 126 43.93 -4.71 22.39
CA PHE A 126 45.08 -3.82 22.56
C PHE A 126 45.19 -3.28 24.00
N LEU A 127 44.07 -2.83 24.58
CA LEU A 127 43.99 -2.36 25.96
C LEU A 127 44.44 -3.46 26.94
N ASN A 128 43.98 -4.69 26.72
CA ASN A 128 44.27 -5.82 27.60
C ASN A 128 45.71 -6.36 27.45
N ALA A 129 46.25 -6.39 26.23
CA ALA A 129 47.56 -6.98 25.95
C ALA A 129 48.72 -6.00 26.20
N CYS A 130 48.57 -4.74 25.80
CA CYS A 130 49.66 -3.77 25.81
C CYS A 130 49.68 -2.87 27.04
N MET A 131 48.52 -2.60 27.67
CA MET A 131 48.41 -1.58 28.72
C MET A 131 48.23 -2.14 30.13
N LYS A 132 47.84 -3.41 30.27
CA LYS A 132 47.77 -4.07 31.59
C LYS A 132 49.13 -4.38 32.22
N SER A 133 50.20 -4.46 31.41
CA SER A 133 51.55 -4.78 31.87
C SER A 133 52.42 -3.56 32.20
N MET A 134 51.87 -2.34 32.10
CA MET A 134 52.59 -1.10 32.42
C MET A 134 52.46 -0.77 33.92
N GLU A 135 53.56 -0.40 34.56
CA GLU A 135 53.61 -0.07 36.00
C GLU A 135 52.86 1.22 36.37
N GLU A 136 52.67 2.16 35.42
CA GLU A 136 51.92 3.41 35.64
C GLU A 136 50.72 3.55 34.68
N GLU A 137 49.55 3.85 35.23
CA GLU A 137 48.33 4.13 34.47
C GLU A 137 48.42 5.51 33.78
N SER A 138 48.83 5.53 32.51
CA SER A 138 48.88 6.77 31.73
C SER A 138 47.49 7.39 31.53
N GLY A 139 47.43 8.71 31.30
CA GLY A 139 46.17 9.41 30.98
C GLY A 139 45.46 8.82 29.75
N PHE A 140 46.23 8.35 28.75
CA PHE A 140 45.69 7.65 27.59
C PHE A 140 45.05 6.30 27.98
N HIS A 141 45.68 5.51 28.86
CA HIS A 141 45.13 4.25 29.34
C HIS A 141 43.77 4.47 30.01
N ARG A 142 43.66 5.44 30.92
CA ARG A 142 42.39 5.75 31.61
C ARG A 142 41.30 6.19 30.63
N SER A 143 41.60 7.09 29.69
CA SER A 143 40.63 7.55 28.69
C SER A 143 40.19 6.42 27.75
N LEU A 144 41.12 5.59 27.28
CA LEU A 144 40.81 4.48 26.38
C LEU A 144 39.98 3.40 27.09
N LYS A 145 40.28 3.09 28.35
CA LYS A 145 39.48 2.18 29.17
C LYS A 145 38.04 2.66 29.31
N TYR A 146 37.85 3.92 29.70
CA TYR A 146 36.51 4.51 29.81
C TYR A 146 35.77 4.49 28.47
N PHE A 147 36.45 4.84 27.38
CA PHE A 147 35.87 4.77 26.03
C PHE A 147 35.40 3.35 25.67
N VAL A 148 36.23 2.33 25.89
CA VAL A 148 35.88 0.93 25.58
C VAL A 148 34.70 0.46 26.43
N GLU A 149 34.65 0.80 27.71
CA GLU A 149 33.56 0.44 28.61
C GLU A 149 32.21 1.04 28.14
N GLN A 150 32.20 2.29 27.68
CA GLN A 150 30.99 2.92 27.15
C GLN A 150 30.61 2.37 25.78
N ALA A 151 31.58 2.28 24.87
CA ALA A 151 31.35 1.80 23.50
C ALA A 151 30.87 0.34 23.48
N GLU A 152 31.25 -0.49 24.45
CA GLU A 152 30.80 -1.88 24.53
C GLU A 152 29.29 -2.00 24.72
N ALA A 153 28.67 -1.15 25.53
CA ALA A 153 27.22 -1.13 25.69
C ALA A 153 26.53 -0.72 24.37
N ASP A 154 26.97 0.38 23.76
CA ASP A 154 26.37 0.92 22.54
C ASP A 154 26.51 -0.03 21.34
N VAL A 155 27.70 -0.62 21.16
CA VAL A 155 27.98 -1.55 20.05
C VAL A 155 27.22 -2.86 20.21
N THR A 156 27.10 -3.37 21.44
CA THR A 156 26.30 -4.56 21.72
C THR A 156 24.83 -4.29 21.41
N PHE A 157 24.29 -3.15 21.85
CA PHE A 157 22.93 -2.74 21.52
C PHE A 157 22.71 -2.68 20.00
N LEU A 158 23.62 -2.06 19.24
CA LEU A 158 23.51 -1.97 17.78
C LEU A 158 23.49 -3.34 17.11
N LEU A 159 24.32 -4.30 17.57
CA LEU A 159 24.36 -5.65 17.04
C LEU A 159 23.06 -6.43 17.30
N GLU A 160 22.53 -6.32 18.51
CA GLU A 160 21.28 -6.98 18.89
C GLU A 160 20.09 -6.39 18.14
N GLU A 161 20.05 -5.06 18.01
CA GLU A 161 18.97 -4.34 17.37
C GLU A 161 18.95 -4.56 15.85
N GLU A 162 20.13 -4.58 15.21
CA GLU A 162 20.26 -4.95 13.80
C GLU A 162 19.70 -6.36 13.56
N LYS A 163 20.10 -7.34 14.38
CA LYS A 163 19.60 -8.71 14.30
C LYS A 163 18.09 -8.77 14.49
N ARG A 164 17.54 -8.03 15.46
CA ARG A 164 16.09 -7.95 15.72
C ARG A 164 15.34 -7.38 14.52
N ILE A 165 15.81 -6.28 13.95
CA ILE A 165 15.21 -5.65 12.77
C ILE A 165 15.24 -6.60 11.57
N ARG A 166 16.37 -7.30 11.34
CA ARG A 166 16.49 -8.29 10.26
C ARG A 166 15.44 -9.40 10.37
N LEU A 167 15.21 -9.92 11.58
CA LEU A 167 14.20 -10.95 11.82
C LEU A 167 12.77 -10.43 11.56
N LEU A 168 12.47 -9.18 11.93
CA LEU A 168 11.19 -8.55 11.62
C LEU A 168 10.97 -8.36 10.11
N VAL A 169 12.00 -7.92 9.40
CA VAL A 169 11.96 -7.79 7.94
C VAL A 169 11.67 -9.15 7.31
N LYS A 170 12.40 -10.19 7.74
CA LYS A 170 12.18 -11.56 7.26
C LYS A 170 10.76 -12.04 7.51
N SER A 171 10.25 -11.90 8.73
CA SER A 171 8.86 -12.30 9.08
C SER A 171 7.83 -11.58 8.21
N THR A 172 8.04 -10.28 7.95
CA THR A 172 7.17 -9.49 7.06
C THR A 172 7.23 -10.00 5.63
N VAL A 173 8.42 -10.33 5.10
CA VAL A 173 8.58 -10.90 3.76
C VAL A 173 7.89 -12.28 3.68
N ASP A 174 8.11 -13.13 4.67
CA ASP A 174 7.52 -14.48 4.74
C ASP A 174 5.98 -14.43 4.76
N TYR A 175 5.38 -13.40 5.38
CA TYR A 175 3.93 -13.18 5.36
C TYR A 175 3.39 -12.95 3.94
N PHE A 176 4.07 -12.16 3.11
CA PHE A 176 3.59 -11.83 1.76
C PHE A 176 4.05 -12.81 0.67
N HIS A 177 5.22 -13.44 0.84
CA HIS A 177 5.83 -14.29 -0.20
C HIS A 177 5.94 -15.77 0.19
N GLY A 178 5.63 -16.13 1.44
CA GLY A 178 5.83 -17.47 1.97
C GLY A 178 7.30 -17.76 2.31
N SER A 179 7.52 -18.71 3.23
CA SER A 179 8.84 -19.02 3.79
C SER A 179 9.77 -19.88 2.92
N ALA A 180 9.37 -20.17 1.68
CA ALA A 180 10.11 -21.05 0.75
C ALA A 180 11.16 -20.31 -0.10
N GLY A 181 11.30 -18.99 0.09
CA GLY A 181 12.12 -18.11 -0.73
C GLY A 181 13.52 -17.79 -0.19
N LYS A 182 14.31 -17.13 -1.04
CA LYS A 182 15.60 -16.51 -0.68
C LYS A 182 15.32 -15.27 0.18
N ASP A 183 16.22 -14.92 1.10
CA ASP A 183 16.13 -13.67 1.86
C ASP A 183 16.08 -12.47 0.90
N GLU A 184 14.92 -11.84 0.79
CA GLU A 184 14.69 -10.71 -0.12
C GLU A 184 15.03 -9.36 0.55
N GLY A 185 15.42 -9.38 1.82
CA GLY A 185 15.78 -8.18 2.58
C GLY A 185 14.75 -7.07 2.45
N LEU A 186 15.21 -5.87 2.09
CA LEU A 186 14.34 -4.69 1.98
C LEU A 186 13.59 -4.57 0.64
N ARG A 187 13.71 -5.55 -0.28
CA ARG A 187 13.08 -5.49 -1.61
C ARG A 187 11.55 -5.37 -1.53
N LEU A 188 10.92 -5.94 -0.51
CA LEU A 188 9.49 -5.79 -0.25
C LEU A 188 9.08 -4.31 -0.18
N PHE A 189 9.84 -3.49 0.55
CA PHE A 189 9.55 -2.07 0.72
C PHE A 189 9.71 -1.31 -0.61
N VAL A 190 10.69 -1.70 -1.44
CA VAL A 190 10.89 -1.14 -2.79
C VAL A 190 9.67 -1.39 -3.67
N ILE A 191 9.16 -2.62 -3.69
CA ILE A 191 7.97 -2.99 -4.46
C ILE A 191 6.76 -2.15 -4.02
N VAL A 192 6.53 -2.03 -2.71
CA VAL A 192 5.40 -1.25 -2.18
C VAL A 192 5.57 0.23 -2.47
N ARG A 193 6.78 0.80 -2.30
CA ARG A 193 7.07 2.21 -2.65
C ARG A 193 6.74 2.50 -4.11
N ASP A 194 7.21 1.65 -5.02
CA ASP A 194 7.01 1.85 -6.46
C ASP A 194 5.54 1.71 -6.85
N PHE A 195 4.86 0.73 -6.26
CA PHE A 195 3.41 0.58 -6.42
C PHE A 195 2.64 1.79 -5.90
N LEU A 196 3.00 2.34 -4.73
CA LEU A 196 2.38 3.56 -4.21
C LEU A 196 2.59 4.74 -5.17
N GLY A 197 3.78 4.86 -5.78
CA GLY A 197 4.03 5.85 -6.83
C GLY A 197 3.13 5.66 -8.06
N MET A 198 2.85 4.42 -8.45
CA MET A 198 1.90 4.11 -9.53
C MET A 198 0.46 4.46 -9.16
N VAL A 199 0.04 4.19 -7.92
CA VAL A 199 -1.29 4.58 -7.40
C VAL A 199 -1.44 6.10 -7.36
N ASP A 200 -0.44 6.83 -6.85
CA ASP A 200 -0.43 8.30 -6.81
C ASP A 200 -0.59 8.90 -8.21
N LYS A 201 0.11 8.32 -9.20
CA LYS A 201 -0.01 8.71 -10.60
C LYS A 201 -1.42 8.43 -11.15
N ALA A 202 -1.96 7.24 -10.93
CA ALA A 202 -3.30 6.88 -11.36
C ALA A 202 -4.38 7.76 -10.70
N CYS A 203 -4.25 8.11 -9.43
CA CYS A 203 -5.14 9.04 -8.72
C CYS A 203 -5.14 10.44 -9.36
N LYS A 204 -3.98 10.94 -9.78
CA LYS A 204 -3.87 12.21 -10.52
C LYS A 204 -4.53 12.11 -11.88
N GLU A 205 -4.24 11.06 -12.65
CA GLU A 205 -4.83 10.87 -13.99
C GLU A 205 -6.36 10.72 -13.92
N VAL A 206 -6.88 10.00 -12.92
CA VAL A 206 -8.33 9.88 -12.69
C VAL A 206 -8.93 11.24 -12.35
N ARG A 207 -8.27 12.07 -11.54
CA ARG A 207 -8.74 13.41 -11.17
C ARG A 207 -8.91 14.32 -12.38
N GLU A 208 -7.96 14.29 -13.31
CA GLU A 208 -7.89 15.17 -14.50
C GLU A 208 -8.77 14.71 -15.68
N LEU A 209 -9.37 13.51 -15.64
CA LEU A 209 -10.29 13.07 -16.69
C LEU A 209 -11.47 14.06 -16.80
N PRO A 210 -11.78 14.60 -17.99
CA PRO A 210 -12.85 15.57 -18.16
C PRO A 210 -14.16 15.00 -17.64
N LYS A 211 -14.81 15.73 -16.71
CA LYS A 211 -16.21 15.49 -16.37
C LYS A 211 -16.96 15.46 -17.70
N LYS A 212 -17.62 14.34 -18.01
CA LYS A 212 -18.44 14.24 -19.22
C LYS A 212 -19.58 15.24 -19.05
N VAL A 213 -19.39 16.47 -19.52
CA VAL A 213 -20.42 17.50 -19.54
C VAL A 213 -21.43 17.07 -20.58
N THR A 214 -22.44 16.30 -20.15
CA THR A 214 -23.61 15.99 -20.96
C THR A 214 -24.46 17.27 -21.02
N LYS A 215 -24.03 18.26 -21.79
CA LYS A 215 -24.91 19.35 -22.25
C LYS A 215 -25.79 18.77 -23.36
N THR A 216 -26.95 18.24 -22.99
CA THR A 216 -28.05 18.01 -23.93
C THR A 216 -28.59 19.36 -24.41
N PRO A 217 -28.69 19.62 -25.73
CA PRO A 217 -29.51 20.71 -26.24
C PRO A 217 -30.98 20.32 -26.03
N ILE A 218 -31.74 21.21 -25.40
CA ILE A 218 -33.19 21.13 -25.28
C ILE A 218 -33.79 21.06 -26.68
N LYS A 219 -34.55 20.00 -26.97
CA LYS A 219 -35.55 20.02 -28.04
C LYS A 219 -36.80 19.31 -27.54
N GLU A 220 -37.83 20.12 -27.32
CA GLU A 220 -39.19 19.71 -27.02
C GLU A 220 -39.75 18.85 -28.16
N THR A 221 -40.31 17.68 -27.83
CA THR A 221 -41.64 17.22 -28.26
C THR A 221 -41.92 15.82 -27.70
N ALA A 222 -43.09 15.66 -27.10
CA ALA A 222 -43.57 14.43 -26.47
C ALA A 222 -43.99 13.38 -27.50
N THR A 223 -43.69 12.09 -27.24
CA THR A 223 -44.68 10.99 -27.07
C THR A 223 -44.02 9.60 -27.02
N SER A 224 -44.54 8.76 -26.10
CA SER A 224 -44.45 7.29 -25.95
C SER A 224 -43.09 6.61 -25.70
N SER A 225 -43.10 5.83 -24.62
CA SER A 225 -42.05 4.96 -24.08
C SER A 225 -41.55 3.91 -25.08
N PRO A 226 -40.27 3.52 -24.97
CA PRO A 226 -39.99 2.09 -24.78
C PRO A 226 -39.07 1.84 -23.58
N VAL A 227 -39.21 0.62 -23.05
CA VAL A 227 -38.44 -0.01 -21.97
C VAL A 227 -36.97 0.41 -22.00
N ARG A 228 -36.49 0.98 -20.89
CA ARG A 228 -35.07 1.29 -20.67
C ARG A 228 -34.32 -0.01 -20.49
N ASP A 229 -33.65 -0.48 -21.54
CA ASP A 229 -32.49 -1.34 -21.35
C ASP A 229 -31.45 -0.57 -20.51
N PRO A 230 -30.86 -1.19 -19.47
CA PRO A 230 -29.79 -0.55 -18.72
C PRO A 230 -28.62 -0.34 -19.68
N ARG A 231 -28.35 0.92 -20.02
CA ARG A 231 -27.19 1.29 -20.86
C ARG A 231 -25.96 0.68 -20.19
N PRO A 232 -25.19 -0.19 -20.87
CA PRO A 232 -24.03 -0.81 -20.25
C PRO A 232 -23.06 0.29 -19.85
N ASP A 233 -22.70 0.28 -18.57
CA ASP A 233 -21.71 1.19 -18.01
C ASP A 233 -20.45 1.14 -18.89
N PRO A 234 -19.95 2.27 -19.43
CA PRO A 234 -18.76 2.31 -20.28
C PRO A 234 -17.55 1.59 -19.67
N ARG A 235 -17.52 1.48 -18.33
CA ARG A 235 -16.48 0.77 -17.57
C ARG A 235 -16.55 -0.76 -17.72
N GLN A 236 -17.74 -1.32 -17.94
CA GLN A 236 -17.94 -2.75 -18.22
C GLN A 236 -17.40 -3.16 -19.60
N LEU A 237 -17.20 -2.19 -20.51
CA LEU A 237 -16.64 -2.42 -21.85
C LEU A 237 -15.11 -2.42 -21.86
N LEU A 238 -14.47 -1.79 -20.86
CA LEU A 238 -13.00 -1.71 -20.77
C LEU A 238 -12.38 -3.06 -20.38
N PHE A 239 -13.03 -3.78 -19.46
CA PHE A 239 -12.62 -5.11 -19.01
C PHE A 239 -13.82 -6.07 -18.97
N PRO A 240 -14.22 -6.64 -20.12
CA PRO A 240 -15.42 -7.51 -20.21
C PRO A 240 -15.38 -8.70 -19.26
N ALA A 241 -14.19 -9.20 -18.92
CA ALA A 241 -13.98 -10.34 -18.03
C ALA A 241 -14.13 -10.02 -16.51
N ILE A 242 -14.61 -8.82 -16.15
CA ILE A 242 -14.92 -8.39 -14.78
C ILE A 242 -16.45 -8.25 -14.56
N LYS A 243 -17.25 -8.31 -15.64
CA LYS A 243 -18.69 -7.96 -15.65
C LYS A 243 -19.55 -8.76 -14.66
N ASP A 244 -19.21 -10.03 -14.40
CA ASP A 244 -20.07 -10.96 -13.64
C ASP A 244 -19.60 -11.24 -12.20
N ARG A 245 -18.67 -10.42 -11.65
CA ARG A 245 -17.99 -10.70 -10.37
C ARG A 245 -18.28 -9.74 -9.23
N ARG A 246 -19.30 -8.87 -9.33
CA ARG A 246 -19.78 -8.17 -8.14
C ARG A 246 -20.46 -9.20 -7.24
N VAL A 247 -19.84 -9.45 -6.09
CA VAL A 247 -20.47 -10.15 -4.99
C VAL A 247 -21.40 -9.14 -4.34
N ASP A 248 -22.68 -9.22 -4.68
CA ASP A 248 -23.73 -8.55 -3.92
C ASP A 248 -23.63 -9.09 -2.49
N SER A 249 -23.10 -8.26 -1.59
CA SER A 249 -22.86 -8.63 -0.20
C SER A 249 -24.18 -8.58 0.56
N SER A 250 -25.12 -9.44 0.19
CA SER A 250 -26.31 -9.74 0.98
C SER A 250 -26.07 -11.05 1.73
N SER A 251 -25.32 -10.95 2.83
CA SER A 251 -25.32 -12.00 3.85
C SER A 251 -26.57 -11.80 4.71
N SER A 252 -27.59 -12.60 4.44
CA SER A 252 -28.78 -12.73 5.29
C SER A 252 -28.46 -13.77 6.36
N ASP A 253 -28.03 -13.34 7.53
CA ASP A 253 -28.07 -14.17 8.73
C ASP A 253 -29.46 -14.01 9.36
N ASP A 254 -30.33 -14.97 9.07
CA ASP A 254 -31.61 -15.18 9.76
C ASP A 254 -31.52 -16.58 10.37
N GLU A 255 -31.23 -16.68 11.66
CA GLU A 255 -31.42 -17.91 12.43
C GLU A 255 -32.08 -17.55 13.77
N SER A 256 -33.16 -18.30 14.05
CA SER A 256 -34.13 -18.12 15.13
C SER A 256 -33.63 -18.54 16.52
#